data_AF-A0A966HYR6-F1
#
_entry.id   AF-A0A966HYR6-F1
#
_cell.length_a   1.000
_cell.length_b   1.000
_cell.length_c   1.000
_cell.angle_alpha   90.00
_cell.angle_beta   90.00
_cell.angle_gamma   90.00
#
_symmetry.space_group_name_H-M   'P 1'
#
loop_
_entity.id
_entity.type
_entity.pdbx_description
1 polymer ?
#
loop_
_entity_poly.entity_id
_entity_poly.type
_entity_poly.pdbx_seq_one_letter_code
_entity_poly.pdbx_strand_id
1 'polypeptide(L)'
;FVYLAQPPLYKIKWGGKESVQYAFSDKERDGLIQLGLEAAKRLPKEDGIQRFKGLGEMPAKELWDTTMDPAHRVLMQVTLEDAAAADDLFSVLMGEDVEQRRQFIQRNAKDVRFLDI
;
A
#
# COMPACT_ATOMS: atom_id res chain seq x y z
N PHE A 1 12.38 -16.21 7.43
CA PHE A 1 11.42 -15.76 6.41
C PHE A 1 11.35 -14.25 6.42
N VAL A 2 11.17 -13.62 5.25
CA VAL A 2 11.12 -12.17 5.08
C VAL A 2 9.72 -11.78 4.60
N TYR A 3 9.17 -10.71 5.16
CA TYR A 3 7.84 -10.22 4.83
C TYR A 3 7.87 -8.70 4.68
N LEU A 4 7.00 -8.19 3.80
CA LEU A 4 6.70 -6.77 3.66
C LEU A 4 5.31 -6.52 4.23
N ALA A 5 5.19 -5.59 5.17
CA ALA A 5 3.90 -5.12 5.63
C ALA A 5 3.32 -4.14 4.61
N GLN A 6 2.01 -4.21 4.38
CA GLN A 6 1.29 -3.29 3.51
C GLN A 6 0.45 -2.33 4.36
N PRO A 7 0.88 -1.08 4.57
CA PRO A 7 0.10 -0.09 5.33
C PRO A 7 -1.12 0.39 4.53
N PRO A 8 -2.19 0.83 5.21
CA PRO A 8 -3.33 1.43 4.53
C PRO A 8 -2.97 2.80 3.95
N LEU A 9 -3.56 3.13 2.80
CA LEU A 9 -3.41 4.43 2.16
C LEU A 9 -4.45 5.44 2.64
N TYR A 10 -5.62 4.95 3.07
CA TYR A 10 -6.75 5.78 3.44
C TYR A 10 -7.37 5.34 4.77
N LYS A 11 -7.88 6.32 5.48
CA LYS A 11 -8.75 6.18 6.66
C LYS A 11 -10.06 6.89 6.36
N ILE A 12 -11.15 6.13 6.40
CA ILE A 12 -12.52 6.61 6.13
C ILE A 12 -13.23 6.78 7.48
N LYS A 13 -13.58 8.02 7.80
CA LYS A 13 -14.30 8.40 9.02
C LYS A 13 -15.74 8.68 8.66
N TRP A 14 -16.63 7.77 9.01
CA TRP A 14 -18.07 7.97 8.88
C TRP A 14 -18.59 8.88 9.99
N GLY A 15 -19.65 9.65 9.70
CA GLY A 15 -20.29 10.52 10.67
C GLY A 15 -21.01 9.72 11.76
N GLY A 16 -21.16 10.32 12.95
CA GLY A 16 -21.83 9.70 14.09
C GLY A 16 -20.89 8.82 14.93
N LYS A 17 -21.41 7.69 15.44
CA LYS A 17 -20.67 6.74 16.30
C LYS A 17 -20.12 5.54 15.52
N GLU A 18 -20.00 5.66 14.22
CA GLU A 18 -19.59 4.56 13.38
C GLU A 18 -18.09 4.25 13.48
N SER A 19 -17.74 2.98 13.27
CA SER A 19 -16.36 2.54 13.22
C SER A 19 -15.64 3.11 11.99
N VAL A 20 -14.39 3.53 12.20
CA VAL A 20 -13.47 3.91 11.13
C VAL A 20 -13.17 2.69 10.25
N GLN A 21 -13.00 2.91 8.96
CA GLN A 21 -12.52 1.89 8.02
C GLN A 21 -11.20 2.31 7.40
N TYR A 22 -10.38 1.34 7.02
CA TYR A 22 -9.10 1.55 6.36
C TYR A 22 -9.13 0.95 4.96
N ALA A 23 -8.46 1.59 4.00
CA ALA A 23 -8.33 1.08 2.64
C ALA A 23 -6.86 1.09 2.20
N PHE A 24 -6.44 0.04 1.51
CA PHE A 24 -5.07 -0.22 1.05
C PHE A 24 -4.86 0.13 -0.42
N SER A 25 -5.94 0.48 -1.14
CA SER A 25 -5.89 0.94 -2.54
C SER A 25 -6.98 1.97 -2.84
N ASP A 26 -6.82 2.69 -3.96
CA ASP A 26 -7.84 3.63 -4.46
C ASP A 26 -9.14 2.90 -4.79
N LYS A 27 -9.05 1.72 -5.40
CA LYS A 27 -10.20 0.89 -5.76
C LYS A 27 -10.99 0.45 -4.52
N GLU A 28 -10.28 0.04 -3.47
CA GLU A 28 -10.91 -0.36 -2.21
C GLU A 28 -11.56 0.83 -1.50
N ARG A 29 -10.91 2.00 -1.49
CA ARG A 29 -11.50 3.24 -0.96
C ARG A 29 -12.84 3.54 -1.63
N ASP A 30 -12.87 3.52 -2.96
CA ASP A 30 -14.07 3.88 -3.73
C ASP A 30 -15.20 2.86 -3.49
N GLY A 31 -14.87 1.57 -3.42
CA GLY A 31 -15.82 0.51 -3.08
C GLY A 31 -16.38 0.65 -1.66
N LEU A 32 -15.53 0.94 -0.66
CA LEU A 32 -15.97 1.14 0.73
C LEU A 32 -16.87 2.36 0.87
N ILE A 33 -16.57 3.44 0.16
CA ILE A 33 -17.41 4.63 0.14
C ILE A 33 -18.78 4.30 -0.45
N GLN A 34 -18.81 3.62 -1.60
CA GLN A 34 -20.06 3.25 -2.25
C GLN A 34 -20.93 2.37 -1.34
N LEU A 35 -20.36 1.31 -0.77
CA LEU A 35 -21.06 0.42 0.16
C LEU A 35 -21.58 1.16 1.40
N GLY A 36 -20.80 2.11 1.92
CA GLY A 36 -21.24 2.89 3.07
C GLY A 36 -22.40 3.84 2.74
N LEU A 37 -22.38 4.47 1.57
CA LEU A 37 -23.49 5.32 1.11
C LEU A 37 -24.76 4.49 0.87
N GLU A 38 -24.64 3.29 0.31
CA GLU A 38 -25.75 2.34 0.15
C GLU A 38 -26.33 1.90 1.50
N ALA A 39 -25.48 1.75 2.52
CA ALA A 39 -25.87 1.46 3.90
C ALA A 39 -26.38 2.70 4.67
N ALA A 40 -26.71 3.79 3.98
CA ALA A 40 -27.17 5.07 4.53
C ALA A 40 -26.19 5.76 5.50
N LYS A 41 -24.90 5.38 5.46
CA LYS A 41 -23.84 6.07 6.18
C LYS A 41 -23.55 7.41 5.53
N ARG A 42 -23.06 8.37 6.32
CA ARG A 42 -22.75 9.70 5.82
C ARG A 42 -21.28 10.01 6.04
N LEU A 43 -20.60 10.46 4.99
CA LEU A 43 -19.29 11.07 5.14
C LEU A 43 -19.46 12.50 5.67
N PRO A 44 -18.71 12.89 6.70
CA PRO A 44 -18.57 14.29 7.09
C PRO A 44 -18.12 15.14 5.89
N LYS A 45 -18.64 16.37 5.79
CA LYS A 45 -18.25 17.31 4.72
C LYS A 45 -16.77 17.71 4.79
N GLU A 46 -16.19 17.70 5.99
CA GLU A 46 -14.77 17.96 6.25
C GLU A 46 -14.17 16.75 7.00
N ASP A 47 -12.94 16.38 6.67
CA ASP A 47 -12.17 15.29 7.30
C ASP A 47 -12.76 13.87 7.22
N GLY A 48 -13.74 13.62 6.35
CA GLY A 48 -14.33 12.30 6.15
C GLY A 48 -13.37 11.25 5.57
N ILE A 49 -12.36 11.69 4.81
CA ILE A 49 -11.33 10.82 4.22
C ILE A 49 -9.96 11.41 4.53
N GLN A 50 -9.16 10.66 5.26
CA GLN A 50 -7.76 10.98 5.54
C GLN A 50 -6.86 10.09 4.69
N ARG A 51 -5.91 10.67 3.97
CA ARG A 51 -4.91 9.93 3.17
C ARG A 51 -3.58 9.96 3.90
N PHE A 52 -3.03 8.78 4.18
CA PHE A 52 -1.70 8.66 4.75
C PHE A 52 -0.64 8.86 3.66
N LYS A 53 0.34 9.74 3.92
CA LYS A 53 1.51 9.94 3.06
C LYS A 53 2.73 9.14 3.53
N GLY A 54 2.70 8.67 4.76
CA GLY A 54 3.71 7.80 5.34
C GLY A 54 3.33 7.34 6.73
N LEU A 55 4.13 6.41 7.27
CA LEU A 55 3.88 5.81 8.59
C LEU A 55 3.92 6.81 9.74
N GLY A 56 4.69 7.90 9.61
CA GLY A 56 4.78 8.95 10.63
C GLY A 56 3.48 9.72 10.87
N GLU A 57 2.51 9.62 9.97
CA GLU A 57 1.18 10.22 10.12
C GLU A 57 0.20 9.31 10.88
N MET A 58 0.62 8.09 11.25
CA MET A 58 -0.22 7.09 11.90
C MET A 58 0.07 7.02 13.41
N PRO A 59 -0.93 7.30 14.26
CA PRO A 59 -0.84 7.03 15.69
C PRO A 59 -0.61 5.53 15.97
N ALA A 60 0.00 5.22 17.12
CA ALA A 60 0.35 3.84 17.51
C ALA A 60 -0.82 2.85 17.44
N LYS A 61 -2.03 3.28 17.82
CA LYS A 61 -3.23 2.44 17.73
C LYS A 61 -3.56 2.06 16.28
N GLU A 62 -3.45 3.02 15.36
CA GLU A 62 -3.78 2.79 13.95
C GLU A 62 -2.74 1.89 13.29
N LEU A 63 -1.46 2.05 13.64
CA LEU A 63 -0.40 1.13 13.22
C LEU A 63 -0.68 -0.29 13.71
N TRP A 64 -1.08 -0.44 14.97
CA TRP A 64 -1.42 -1.74 15.52
C TRP A 64 -2.58 -2.39 14.76
N ASP A 65 -3.71 -1.69 14.68
CA ASP A 65 -4.96 -2.19 14.13
C ASP A 65 -4.85 -2.55 12.63
N THR A 66 -3.88 -1.98 11.91
CA THR A 66 -3.78 -2.12 10.44
C THR A 66 -2.56 -2.90 9.96
N THR A 67 -1.43 -2.81 10.67
CA THR A 67 -0.15 -3.36 10.18
C THR A 67 0.54 -4.33 11.14
N MET A 68 0.22 -4.30 12.43
CA MET A 68 0.93 -5.12 13.42
C MET A 68 0.09 -6.26 13.97
N ASP A 69 -1.23 -6.07 14.12
CA ASP A 69 -2.15 -7.07 14.64
C ASP A 69 -2.18 -8.31 13.72
N PRO A 70 -1.74 -9.49 14.18
CA PRO A 70 -1.73 -10.71 13.37
C PRO A 70 -3.09 -11.11 12.80
N ALA A 71 -4.19 -10.69 13.43
CA ALA A 71 -5.54 -11.01 12.96
C ALA A 71 -5.99 -10.15 11.77
N HIS A 72 -5.42 -8.94 11.62
CA HIS A 72 -5.91 -7.94 10.66
C HIS A 72 -4.84 -7.43 9.68
N ARG A 73 -3.55 -7.68 9.97
CA ARG A 73 -2.45 -7.19 9.14
C ARG A 73 -2.39 -7.88 7.78
N VAL A 74 -2.00 -7.10 6.78
CA VAL A 74 -1.70 -7.59 5.43
C VAL A 74 -0.20 -7.68 5.25
N LEU A 75 0.31 -8.89 4.99
CA LEU A 75 1.72 -9.16 4.76
C LEU A 75 1.92 -9.82 3.39
N MET A 76 2.96 -9.38 2.68
CA MET A 76 3.47 -10.05 1.48
C MET A 76 4.72 -10.84 1.85
N GLN A 77 4.73 -12.14 1.57
CA GLN A 77 5.92 -12.96 1.79
C GLN A 77 6.90 -12.78 0.64
N VAL A 78 8.16 -12.50 0.95
CA VAL A 78 9.22 -12.43 -0.05
C VAL A 78 9.69 -13.83 -0.39
N THR A 79 9.64 -14.18 -1.67
CA THR A 79 10.10 -15.45 -2.24
C THR A 79 11.34 -15.23 -3.10
N LEU A 80 12.18 -16.26 -3.23
CA LEU A 80 13.33 -16.28 -4.12
C LEU A 80 13.16 -17.46 -5.08
N GLU A 81 12.84 -17.15 -6.33
CA GLU A 81 12.58 -18.16 -7.36
C GLU A 81 13.86 -18.48 -8.14
N ASP A 82 14.50 -17.47 -8.73
CA ASP A 82 15.78 -17.58 -9.43
C ASP A 82 16.83 -16.71 -8.73
N ALA A 83 17.82 -17.37 -8.13
CA ALA A 83 18.89 -16.69 -7.41
C ALA A 83 19.85 -15.93 -8.34
N ALA A 84 20.11 -16.44 -9.55
CA ALA A 84 21.04 -15.79 -10.49
C ALA A 84 20.39 -14.54 -11.08
N ALA A 85 19.14 -14.64 -11.53
CA ALA A 85 18.42 -13.48 -12.04
C ALA A 85 18.21 -12.39 -10.97
N ALA A 86 17.98 -12.80 -9.71
CA ALA A 86 17.88 -11.86 -8.60
C ALA A 86 19.20 -11.12 -8.35
N ASP A 87 20.33 -11.83 -8.32
CA ASP A 87 21.66 -11.24 -8.10
C ASP A 87 22.05 -10.24 -9.20
N ASP A 88 21.79 -10.59 -10.46
CA ASP A 88 21.97 -9.70 -11.60
C ASP A 88 21.12 -8.43 -11.43
N LEU A 89 19.84 -8.57 -11.06
CA LEU A 89 18.94 -7.44 -10.85
C LEU A 89 19.37 -6.55 -9.68
N PHE A 90 19.82 -7.14 -8.57
CA PHE A 90 20.37 -6.39 -7.44
C PHE A 90 21.62 -5.60 -7.84
N SER A 91 22.51 -6.21 -8.61
CA SER A 91 23.73 -5.56 -9.11
C SER A 91 23.39 -4.37 -10.01
N VAL A 92 22.43 -4.51 -10.93
CA VAL A 92 21.98 -3.40 -11.80
C VAL A 92 21.34 -2.27 -11.00
N LEU A 93 20.45 -2.59 -10.05
CA LEU A 93 19.66 -1.57 -9.35
C LEU A 93 20.39 -0.90 -8.19
N MET A 94 21.30 -1.62 -7.53
CA MET A 94 21.95 -1.18 -6.28
C MET A 94 23.47 -1.08 -6.40
N GLY A 95 24.08 -1.59 -7.47
CA GLY A 95 25.53 -1.57 -7.70
C GLY A 95 26.07 -0.20 -8.15
N GLU A 96 27.39 -0.09 -8.35
CA GLU A 96 28.04 1.21 -8.56
C GLU A 96 27.87 1.78 -9.98
N ASP A 97 27.48 0.97 -10.96
CA ASP A 97 27.29 1.40 -12.35
C ASP A 97 25.99 2.20 -12.54
N VAL A 98 26.15 3.52 -12.54
CA VAL A 98 25.05 4.47 -12.72
C VAL A 98 24.46 4.42 -14.13
N GLU A 99 25.26 4.14 -15.16
CA GLU A 99 24.79 4.13 -16.54
C GLU A 99 23.90 2.90 -16.80
N GLN A 100 24.33 1.74 -16.31
CA GLN A 100 23.54 0.51 -16.39
C GLN A 100 22.18 0.68 -15.70
N ARG A 101 22.17 1.26 -14.49
CA ARG A 101 20.94 1.56 -13.75
C ARG A 101 20.04 2.54 -14.50
N ARG A 102 20.60 3.60 -15.08
CA ARG A 102 19.86 4.61 -15.84
C ARG A 102 19.16 3.98 -17.04
N GLN A 103 19.87 3.16 -17.82
CA GLN A 103 19.30 2.46 -18.98
C GLN A 103 18.19 1.49 -18.54
N PHE A 104 18.40 0.75 -17.46
CA PHE A 104 17.37 -0.14 -16.90
C PHE A 104 16.09 0.62 -16.54
N ILE A 105 16.19 1.74 -15.82
CA ILE A 105 15.02 2.55 -15.42
C ILE A 105 14.32 3.11 -16.66
N GLN A 106 15.05 3.68 -17.62
CA GLN A 106 14.45 4.25 -18.83
C GLN A 106 13.71 3.21 -19.66
N ARG A 107 14.26 1.99 -19.74
CA ARG A 107 13.67 0.90 -20.51
C ARG A 107 12.40 0.36 -19.85
N ASN A 108 12.37 0.20 -18.53
CA ASN A 108 11.30 -0.53 -17.84
C ASN A 108 10.25 0.37 -17.18
N ALA A 109 10.55 1.64 -16.85
CA ALA A 109 9.66 2.47 -16.02
C ALA A 109 8.27 2.74 -16.63
N LYS A 110 8.14 2.73 -17.96
CA LYS A 110 6.84 2.96 -18.62
C LYS A 110 5.93 1.73 -18.57
N ASP A 111 6.53 0.55 -18.46
CA ASP A 111 5.85 -0.74 -18.62
C ASP A 111 5.48 -1.38 -17.29
N VAL A 112 5.85 -0.78 -16.15
CA VAL A 112 5.57 -1.28 -14.79
C VAL A 112 4.07 -1.56 -14.56
N ARG A 113 3.18 -0.80 -15.20
CA ARG A 113 1.71 -0.99 -15.09
C ARG A 113 1.20 -2.30 -15.73
N PHE A 114 2.02 -2.97 -16.54
CA PHE A 114 1.66 -4.17 -17.28
C PHE A 114 2.27 -5.45 -16.70
N LEU A 115 2.98 -5.36 -15.56
CA LEU A 115 3.60 -6.53 -14.93
C LEU A 115 2.58 -7.49 -14.30
N ASP A 116 1.45 -6.96 -13.82
CA ASP A 116 0.43 -7.71 -13.08
C ASP A 116 -0.95 -7.74 -13.79
N ILE A 117 -0.98 -7.62 -15.13
CA ILE A 117 -2.23 -7.73 -15.91
C ILE A 117 -2.66 -9.18 -16.07
#